data_AF-A0A4U0WFA5-F1
#
_entry.id   AF-A0A4U0WFA5-F1
#
_cell.length_a   1.000
_cell.length_b   1.000
_cell.length_c   1.000
_cell.angle_alpha   90.00
_cell.angle_beta   90.00
_cell.angle_gamma   90.00
#
_symmetry.space_group_name_H-M   'P 1'
#
loop_
_entity.id
_entity.type
_entity.pdbx_description
1 polymer ?
#
loop_
_entity_poly.entity_id
_entity_poly.type
_entity_poly.pdbx_seq_one_letter_code
_entity_poly.pdbx_strand_id
1 'polypeptide(L)'
;MKTSTVLFATFGLITTWFGDAVPWEHLNVNDSLLLILDLQVGLYQLARDWDPTLCSNNMLAHAGIGKLFDLPVFMSTSAQQGPNGPLPKEILDMDPDAPLVTRQGEVDAWDNAEFRATVKAANKSQIIVSALRRTSCRSEDILSM
;
A
#
# COMPACT_ATOMS: atom_id res chain seq x y z
N MET A 1 -0.93 -37.16 67.87
CA MET A 1 -1.82 -36.47 66.92
C MET A 1 -1.50 -34.99 66.92
N LYS A 2 -0.86 -34.47 65.87
CA LYS A 2 -0.77 -33.03 65.56
C LYS A 2 -1.04 -32.90 64.07
N THR A 3 -2.20 -32.35 63.72
CA THR A 3 -2.69 -32.16 62.36
C THR A 3 -1.97 -30.98 61.70
N SER A 4 -1.25 -31.26 60.62
CA SER A 4 -0.65 -30.25 59.75
C SER A 4 -1.76 -29.55 58.96
N THR A 5 -1.89 -28.23 59.10
CA THR A 5 -2.81 -27.42 58.29
C THR A 5 -2.02 -26.84 57.13
N VAL A 6 -2.22 -27.39 55.93
CA VAL A 6 -1.71 -26.83 54.68
C VAL A 6 -2.72 -25.80 54.20
N LEU A 7 -2.35 -24.52 54.25
CA LEU A 7 -3.11 -23.45 53.60
C LEU A 7 -2.76 -23.46 52.10
N PHE A 8 -3.69 -23.88 51.25
CA PHE A 8 -3.61 -23.64 49.81
C PHE A 8 -4.02 -22.19 49.53
N ALA A 9 -3.05 -21.33 49.22
CA ALA A 9 -3.32 -20.02 48.64
C ALA A 9 -3.68 -20.19 47.16
N THR A 10 -4.97 -20.21 46.85
CA THR A 10 -5.45 -20.11 45.46
C THR A 10 -5.22 -18.70 44.95
N PHE A 11 -4.06 -18.46 44.32
CA PHE A 11 -3.81 -17.26 43.54
C PHE A 11 -4.61 -17.38 42.24
N GLY A 12 -5.81 -16.79 42.21
CA GLY A 12 -6.60 -16.70 40.99
C GLY A 12 -5.85 -15.84 39.96
N LEU A 13 -5.36 -16.48 38.90
CA LEU A 13 -4.87 -15.79 37.71
C LEU A 13 -6.07 -15.11 37.03
N ILE A 14 -6.28 -13.83 37.34
CA ILE A 14 -7.12 -12.97 36.51
C ILE A 14 -6.30 -12.66 35.26
N THR A 15 -6.50 -13.44 34.20
CA THR A 15 -6.08 -13.02 32.87
C THR A 15 -7.04 -11.94 32.41
N THR A 16 -6.65 -10.68 32.57
CA THR A 16 -7.36 -9.56 31.93
C THR A 16 -7.15 -9.70 30.42
N TRP A 17 -8.17 -10.17 29.72
CA TRP A 17 -8.27 -10.08 28.27
C TRP A 17 -8.53 -8.61 27.91
N PHE A 18 -7.48 -7.79 27.88
CA PHE A 18 -7.55 -6.55 27.11
C PHE A 18 -7.45 -6.96 25.65
N GLY A 19 -8.58 -6.89 24.92
CA GLY A 19 -8.49 -6.90 23.47
C GLY A 19 -7.69 -5.67 23.03
N ASP A 20 -6.84 -5.82 22.01
CA ASP A 20 -6.08 -4.69 21.48
C ASP A 20 -7.06 -3.60 21.01
N ALA A 21 -7.02 -2.44 21.67
CA ALA A 21 -7.73 -1.28 21.18
C ALA A 21 -6.93 -0.72 19.99
N VAL A 22 -7.40 -0.97 18.78
CA VAL A 22 -6.81 -0.38 17.58
C VAL A 22 -7.30 1.07 17.47
N PRO A 23 -6.40 2.07 17.49
CA PRO A 23 -6.82 3.47 17.35
C PRO A 23 -7.48 3.69 15.99
N TRP A 24 -8.47 4.59 15.96
CA TRP A 24 -9.08 5.00 14.71
C TRP A 24 -8.18 6.03 14.01
N GLU A 25 -7.38 5.55 13.07
CA GLU A 25 -6.42 6.38 12.33
C GLU A 25 -7.06 6.97 11.07
N HIS A 26 -7.26 8.29 11.08
CA HIS A 26 -7.69 9.03 9.90
C HIS A 26 -6.50 9.36 8.98
N LEU A 27 -6.77 9.52 7.68
CA LEU A 27 -5.80 10.08 6.74
C LEU A 27 -5.40 11.50 7.17
N ASN A 28 -4.10 11.75 7.19
CA ASN A 28 -3.46 13.02 7.44
C ASN A 28 -2.61 13.39 6.23
N VAL A 29 -3.02 14.45 5.52
CA VAL A 29 -2.33 14.92 4.30
C VAL A 29 -0.84 15.23 4.54
N ASN A 30 -0.48 15.68 5.75
CA ASN A 30 0.91 16.00 6.08
C ASN A 30 1.78 14.76 6.35
N ASP A 31 1.15 13.60 6.53
CA ASP A 31 1.80 12.32 6.87
C ASP A 31 1.50 11.22 5.84
N SER A 32 1.02 11.60 4.66
CA SER A 32 0.64 10.67 3.59
C SER A 32 1.58 10.75 2.39
N LEU A 33 1.83 9.58 1.78
CA LEU A 33 2.44 9.39 0.47
C LEU A 33 1.38 8.83 -0.49
N LEU A 34 1.26 9.40 -1.70
CA LEU A 34 0.43 8.82 -2.74
C LEU A 34 1.26 7.85 -3.59
N LEU A 35 0.88 6.57 -3.58
CA LEU A 35 1.53 5.53 -4.36
C LEU A 35 0.66 5.14 -5.57
N ILE A 36 1.25 5.27 -6.76
CA ILE A 36 0.70 4.80 -8.04
C ILE A 36 1.48 3.56 -8.45
N LEU A 37 0.89 2.39 -8.25
CA LEU A 37 1.58 1.12 -8.41
C LEU A 37 0.98 0.35 -9.59
N ASP A 38 1.74 0.19 -10.67
CA ASP A 38 1.36 -0.68 -11.79
C ASP A 38 0.02 -0.31 -12.47
N LEU A 39 -0.38 0.96 -12.44
CA LEU A 39 -1.55 1.47 -13.18
C LEU A 39 -1.26 1.58 -14.69
N GLN A 40 -0.73 0.51 -15.28
CA GLN A 40 -0.18 0.46 -16.64
C GLN A 40 -1.25 0.15 -17.69
N VAL A 41 -1.01 0.64 -18.92
CA VAL A 41 -1.97 0.54 -20.04
C VAL A 41 -2.32 -0.88 -20.46
N GLY A 42 -1.42 -1.85 -20.27
CA GLY A 42 -1.67 -3.26 -20.55
C GLY A 42 -2.40 -3.95 -19.40
N LEU A 43 -2.03 -3.64 -18.15
CA LEU A 43 -2.61 -4.27 -16.96
C LEU A 43 -4.08 -3.90 -16.76
N TYR A 44 -4.49 -2.66 -17.00
CA TYR A 44 -5.90 -2.27 -16.84
C TYR A 44 -6.82 -2.99 -17.84
N GLN A 45 -6.33 -3.35 -19.03
CA GLN A 45 -7.13 -4.10 -20.02
C GLN A 45 -7.50 -5.52 -19.52
N LEU A 46 -6.78 -6.01 -18.50
CA LEU A 46 -7.05 -7.29 -17.84
C LEU A 46 -8.04 -7.15 -16.68
N ALA A 47 -8.40 -5.93 -16.27
CA ALA A 47 -9.44 -5.71 -15.27
C ALA A 47 -10.82 -6.04 -15.88
N ARG A 48 -11.57 -6.94 -15.22
CA ARG A 48 -12.86 -7.46 -15.69
C ARG A 48 -13.97 -7.37 -14.66
N ASP A 49 -13.65 -6.86 -13.49
CA ASP A 49 -14.55 -6.70 -12.36
C ASP A 49 -15.14 -5.29 -12.26
N TRP A 50 -14.65 -4.36 -13.08
CA TRP A 50 -15.21 -3.00 -13.28
C TRP A 50 -15.41 -2.68 -14.75
N ASP A 51 -16.30 -1.73 -15.01
CA ASP A 51 -16.41 -1.07 -16.30
C ASP A 51 -15.06 -0.42 -16.67
N PRO A 52 -14.54 -0.63 -17.91
CA PRO A 52 -13.22 -0.16 -18.30
C PRO A 52 -13.10 1.36 -18.30
N THR A 53 -14.17 2.09 -18.68
CA THR A 53 -14.18 3.56 -18.65
C THR A 53 -14.13 4.06 -17.21
N LEU A 54 -14.93 3.48 -16.32
CA LEU A 54 -14.90 3.81 -14.90
C LEU A 54 -13.54 3.48 -14.26
N CYS A 55 -12.95 2.33 -14.59
CA CYS A 55 -11.62 1.94 -14.09
C CYS A 55 -10.55 2.95 -14.52
N SER A 56 -10.53 3.32 -15.80
CA SER A 56 -9.60 4.33 -16.32
C SER A 56 -9.81 5.70 -15.67
N ASN A 57 -11.06 6.15 -15.51
CA ASN A 57 -11.36 7.40 -14.82
C ASN A 57 -10.91 7.37 -13.35
N ASN A 58 -11.08 6.24 -12.66
CA ASN A 58 -10.65 6.08 -11.27
C ASN A 58 -9.12 6.06 -11.14
N MET A 59 -8.39 5.50 -12.12
CA MET A 59 -6.92 5.58 -12.17
C MET A 59 -6.46 7.04 -12.29
N LEU A 60 -7.07 7.80 -13.20
CA LEU A 60 -6.76 9.23 -13.37
C LEU A 60 -7.15 10.05 -12.14
N ALA A 61 -8.30 9.76 -11.54
CA ALA A 61 -8.75 10.40 -10.32
C ALA A 61 -7.77 10.15 -9.17
N HIS A 62 -7.30 8.90 -8.99
CA HIS A 62 -6.30 8.57 -7.97
C HIS A 62 -5.00 9.34 -8.19
N ALA A 63 -4.48 9.35 -9.42
CA ALA A 63 -3.28 10.13 -9.75
C ALA A 63 -3.48 11.64 -9.46
N GLY A 64 -4.64 12.18 -9.79
CA GLY A 64 -4.98 13.58 -9.54
C GLY A 64 -5.06 13.98 -8.05
N ILE A 65 -5.15 13.03 -7.12
CA ILE A 65 -5.16 13.32 -5.67
C ILE A 65 -3.86 14.00 -5.25
N GLY A 66 -2.72 13.63 -5.87
CA GLY A 66 -1.40 14.14 -5.50
C GLY A 66 -1.36 15.66 -5.60
N LYS A 67 -1.68 16.17 -6.79
CA LYS A 67 -1.81 17.60 -7.07
C LYS A 67 -2.91 18.29 -6.27
N LEU A 68 -4.04 17.63 -6.02
CA LEU A 68 -5.18 18.22 -5.32
C LEU A 68 -4.86 18.55 -3.85
N PHE A 69 -4.08 17.69 -3.19
CA PHE A 69 -3.76 17.81 -1.76
C PHE A 69 -2.28 18.11 -1.48
N ASP A 70 -1.49 18.39 -2.51
CA ASP A 70 -0.04 18.64 -2.40
C ASP A 70 0.71 17.48 -1.71
N LEU A 71 0.34 16.24 -2.07
CA LEU A 71 0.97 15.05 -1.52
C LEU A 71 2.26 14.73 -2.29
N PRO A 72 3.30 14.18 -1.63
CA PRO A 72 4.36 13.52 -2.35
C PRO A 72 3.77 12.35 -3.14
N VAL A 73 4.16 12.26 -4.41
CA VAL A 73 3.73 11.19 -5.33
C VAL A 73 4.92 10.28 -5.61
N PHE A 74 4.69 8.97 -5.54
CA PHE A 74 5.64 7.94 -5.94
C PHE A 74 4.97 6.99 -6.93
N MET A 75 5.67 6.69 -8.02
CA MET A 75 5.19 5.80 -9.07
C MET A 75 6.07 4.57 -9.20
N SER A 76 5.47 3.41 -9.47
CA SER A 76 6.20 2.21 -9.88
C SER A 76 5.48 1.47 -11.00
N THR A 77 6.26 0.78 -11.83
CA THR A 77 5.75 -0.09 -12.91
C THR A 77 6.42 -1.45 -12.88
N SER A 78 5.69 -2.49 -13.28
CA SER A 78 6.21 -3.83 -13.52
C SER A 78 6.32 -4.13 -15.01
N ALA A 79 7.51 -4.51 -15.48
CA ALA A 79 7.81 -4.97 -16.84
C ALA A 79 7.22 -4.06 -17.94
N GLN A 80 7.41 -2.74 -17.81
CA GLN A 80 6.72 -1.76 -18.67
C GLN A 80 7.10 -1.82 -20.16
N GLN A 81 8.28 -2.38 -20.50
CA GLN A 81 8.68 -2.63 -21.89
C GLN A 81 8.02 -3.89 -22.48
N GLY A 82 7.33 -4.67 -21.65
CA GLY A 82 6.60 -5.87 -22.03
C GLY A 82 5.10 -5.63 -22.21
N PRO A 83 4.29 -6.71 -22.16
CA PRO A 83 2.84 -6.64 -22.36
C PRO A 83 2.09 -5.76 -21.35
N ASN A 84 2.68 -5.50 -20.18
CA ASN A 84 2.10 -4.60 -19.18
C ASN A 84 2.04 -3.15 -19.68
N GLY A 85 2.96 -2.75 -20.56
CA GLY A 85 3.05 -1.41 -21.15
C GLY A 85 3.46 -0.33 -20.14
N PRO A 86 3.61 0.94 -20.57
CA PRO A 86 3.94 2.05 -19.67
C PRO A 86 2.76 2.48 -18.79
N LEU A 87 3.01 3.40 -17.86
CA LEU A 87 1.94 4.21 -17.28
C LEU A 87 1.27 5.08 -18.37
N PRO A 88 -0.04 5.37 -18.26
CA PRO A 88 -0.70 6.39 -19.06
C PRO A 88 0.07 7.71 -19.04
N LYS A 89 0.17 8.36 -20.20
CA LYS A 89 0.86 9.65 -20.33
C LYS A 89 0.23 10.71 -19.44
N GLU A 90 -1.09 10.67 -19.30
CA GLU A 90 -1.88 11.57 -18.47
C GLU A 90 -1.45 11.51 -17.00
N ILE A 91 -1.08 10.33 -16.50
CA ILE A 91 -0.57 10.16 -15.12
C ILE A 91 0.83 10.75 -14.98
N LEU A 92 1.71 10.48 -15.96
CA LEU A 92 3.08 11.01 -15.96
C LEU A 92 3.10 12.54 -16.06
N ASP A 93 2.17 13.13 -16.80
CA ASP A 93 2.07 14.58 -16.98
C ASP A 93 1.48 15.30 -15.74
N MET A 94 0.81 14.58 -14.83
CA MET A 94 0.27 15.17 -13.58
C MET A 94 1.38 15.50 -12.59
N ASP A 95 2.36 14.60 -12.44
CA ASP A 95 3.47 14.71 -11.49
C ASP A 95 4.81 14.31 -12.18
N PRO A 96 5.32 15.15 -13.10
CA PRO A 96 6.47 14.80 -13.95
C PRO A 96 7.78 14.63 -13.19
N ASP A 97 7.89 15.23 -12.00
CA ASP A 97 9.07 15.17 -11.14
C ASP A 97 8.98 14.07 -10.08
N ALA A 98 7.86 13.33 -10.04
CA ALA A 98 7.69 12.22 -9.09
C ALA A 98 8.69 11.09 -9.39
N PRO A 99 9.29 10.47 -8.35
CA PRO A 99 10.11 9.29 -8.54
C PRO A 99 9.32 8.18 -9.24
N LEU A 100 9.93 7.57 -10.27
CA LEU A 100 9.38 6.43 -11.00
C LEU A 100 10.34 5.25 -10.96
N VAL A 101 10.00 4.23 -10.18
CA VAL A 101 10.80 2.99 -10.07
C VAL A 101 10.28 1.93 -11.03
N THR A 102 11.14 1.48 -11.94
CA THR A 102 10.77 0.50 -12.98
C THR A 102 11.31 -0.87 -12.63
N ARG A 103 10.43 -1.83 -12.35
CA ARG A 103 10.76 -3.20 -11.96
C ARG A 103 10.68 -4.12 -13.18
N GLN A 104 11.64 -5.02 -13.35
CA GLN A 104 11.75 -5.88 -14.55
C GLN A 104 11.58 -7.38 -14.25
N GLY A 105 11.27 -7.75 -13.01
CA GLY A 105 10.98 -9.14 -12.67
C GLY A 105 10.23 -9.33 -11.36
N GLU A 106 10.42 -8.42 -10.40
CA GLU A 106 9.74 -8.47 -9.11
C GLU A 106 8.24 -8.24 -9.30
N VAL A 107 7.42 -9.13 -8.72
CA VAL A 107 5.96 -8.98 -8.68
C VAL A 107 5.60 -8.12 -7.48
N ASP A 108 6.08 -8.50 -6.30
CA ASP A 108 6.02 -7.67 -5.10
C ASP A 108 6.96 -6.46 -5.28
N ALA A 109 6.44 -5.24 -5.20
CA ALA A 109 7.27 -4.06 -5.35
C ALA A 109 8.23 -3.87 -4.16
N TRP A 110 7.87 -4.38 -2.99
CA TRP A 110 8.70 -4.34 -1.79
C TRP A 110 9.96 -5.19 -1.91
N ASP A 111 10.01 -6.20 -2.79
CA ASP A 111 11.25 -6.96 -3.05
C ASP A 111 12.33 -6.08 -3.71
N ASN A 112 11.93 -5.03 -4.42
CA ASN A 112 12.84 -4.12 -5.09
C ASN A 112 13.48 -3.13 -4.09
N ALA A 113 14.82 -3.11 -4.05
CA ALA A 113 15.56 -2.30 -3.08
C ALA A 113 15.39 -0.78 -3.30
N GLU A 114 15.27 -0.34 -4.55
CA GLU A 114 15.05 1.06 -4.91
C GLU A 114 13.64 1.50 -4.50
N PHE A 115 12.63 0.66 -4.73
CA PHE A 115 11.28 0.90 -4.26
C PHE A 115 11.23 1.13 -2.74
N ARG A 116 11.82 0.22 -1.94
CA ARG A 116 11.90 0.36 -0.48
C ARG A 116 12.63 1.63 -0.07
N ALA A 117 13.73 1.97 -0.75
CA ALA A 117 14.50 3.17 -0.45
C ALA A 117 13.68 4.43 -0.71
N THR A 118 12.95 4.49 -1.83
CA THR A 118 12.10 5.63 -2.20
C THR A 118 10.93 5.81 -1.23
N VAL A 119 10.25 4.74 -0.84
CA VAL A 119 9.18 4.80 0.18
C VAL A 119 9.73 5.33 1.51
N LYS A 120 10.88 4.80 1.96
CA LYS A 120 11.52 5.25 3.21
C LYS A 120 12.00 6.71 3.13
N ALA A 121 12.49 7.14 1.97
CA ALA A 121 12.93 8.51 1.74
C ALA A 121 11.77 9.52 1.80
N ALA A 122 10.55 9.11 1.44
CA ALA A 122 9.36 9.96 1.58
C ALA A 122 9.04 10.29 3.06
N ASN A 123 9.48 9.43 3.99
CA ASN A 123 9.34 9.61 5.44
C ASN A 123 7.89 9.93 5.87
N LYS A 124 6.94 9.12 5.38
CA LYS A 124 5.51 9.19 5.67
C LYS A 124 5.07 7.91 6.37
N SER A 125 4.18 8.03 7.35
CA SER A 125 3.62 6.86 8.02
C SER A 125 2.42 6.26 7.28
N GLN A 126 1.73 7.08 6.46
CA GLN A 126 0.54 6.65 5.72
C GLN A 126 0.84 6.55 4.21
N ILE A 127 0.42 5.44 3.59
CA ILE A 127 0.56 5.23 2.14
C ILE A 127 -0.83 5.05 1.53
N ILE A 128 -1.21 5.98 0.66
CA ILE A 128 -2.46 5.92 -0.12
C ILE A 128 -2.13 5.24 -1.44
N VAL A 129 -2.49 3.95 -1.56
CA VAL A 129 -2.11 3.11 -2.71
C VAL A 129 -3.29 2.78 -3.62
N SER A 130 -3.07 2.91 -4.92
CA SER A 130 -3.89 2.27 -5.96
C SER A 130 -3.02 1.42 -6.84
N ALA A 131 -3.49 0.19 -7.12
CA ALA A 131 -2.69 -0.81 -7.82
C ALA A 131 -3.49 -1.78 -8.67
N LEU A 132 -2.85 -2.27 -9.74
CA LEU A 132 -3.35 -3.34 -10.60
C LEU A 132 -2.30 -4.46 -10.72
N ARG A 133 -2.64 -5.75 -10.59
CA ARG A 133 -3.95 -6.33 -10.24
C ARG A 133 -4.12 -6.51 -8.72
N ARG A 134 -5.38 -6.49 -8.26
CA ARG A 134 -5.75 -6.54 -6.83
C ARG A 134 -5.21 -7.77 -6.08
N THR A 135 -5.08 -8.92 -6.75
CA THR A 135 -4.76 -10.21 -6.11
C THR A 135 -3.28 -10.57 -6.08
N SER A 136 -2.43 -9.82 -6.77
CA SER A 136 -0.97 -10.01 -6.75
C SER A 136 -0.33 -8.75 -6.20
N CYS A 137 -0.03 -7.78 -7.07
CA CYS A 137 0.73 -6.57 -6.75
C CYS A 137 0.10 -5.81 -5.58
N ARG A 138 -1.23 -5.67 -5.53
CA ARG A 138 -1.84 -4.91 -4.43
C ARG A 138 -1.80 -5.65 -3.09
N SER A 139 -2.08 -6.95 -3.07
CA SER A 139 -2.20 -7.70 -1.82
C SER A 139 -0.84 -8.08 -1.24
N GLU A 140 0.12 -8.43 -2.09
CA GLU A 140 1.47 -8.81 -1.66
C GLU A 140 2.19 -7.58 -1.09
N ASP A 141 2.19 -6.47 -1.83
CA ASP A 141 2.85 -5.22 -1.42
C ASP A 141 2.27 -4.64 -0.12
N ILE A 142 0.94 -4.64 0.04
CA ILE A 142 0.30 -4.12 1.27
C ILE A 142 0.63 -4.99 2.49
N LEU A 143 0.84 -6.30 2.29
CA LEU A 143 1.20 -7.21 3.40
C LEU A 143 2.68 -7.12 3.78
N SER A 144 3.55 -6.63 2.88
CA SER A 144 4.99 -6.56 3.08
C SER A 144 5.49 -5.18 3.53
N MET A 145 4.69 -4.13 3.34
CA MET A 145 4.89 -2.75 3.83
C MET A 145 4.64 -2.60 5.33
#